data_AF-A0A1G1P636-F1
#
_entry.id   AF-A0A1G1P636-F1
#
_cell.length_a   1.000
_cell.length_b   1.000
_cell.length_c   1.000
_cell.angle_alpha   90.00
_cell.angle_beta   90.00
_cell.angle_gamma   90.00
#
_symmetry.space_group_name_H-M   'P 1'
#
loop_
_entity.id
_entity.type
_entity.pdbx_description
1 polymer ?
#
loop_
_entity_poly.entity_id
_entity_poly.type
_entity_poly.pdbx_seq_one_letter_code
_entity_poly.pdbx_strand_id
1 'polypeptide(L)' 'MIKIDIVLAISLYLCSSICLVFVLWMFYNLREGGQVSSDNLSDLQQCPYCTYVFFHGNKNDVLMCPQCQCYIDKRR' A
#
# COMPACT_ATOMS: atom_id res chain seq x y z
N MET A 1 -1.04 16.85 47.10
CA MET A 1 0.30 16.33 46.74
C MET A 1 0.12 15.02 46.00
N ILE A 2 0.27 15.02 44.68
CA ILE A 2 0.30 13.78 43.90
C ILE A 2 1.66 13.14 44.21
N LYS A 3 1.66 12.10 45.06
CA LYS A 3 2.85 11.32 45.36
C LYS A 3 2.98 10.29 44.25
N ILE A 4 3.79 10.61 43.24
CA ILE A 4 4.01 9.69 42.12
C ILE A 4 4.85 8.54 42.65
N ASP A 5 4.24 7.36 42.73
CA ASP A 5 4.93 6.16 43.15
C ASP A 5 5.98 5.77 42.10
N ILE A 6 7.14 5.28 42.54
CA ILE A 6 8.26 4.96 41.64
C ILE A 6 7.82 3.90 40.62
N VAL A 7 6.97 2.96 41.06
CA VAL A 7 6.35 1.95 40.21
C VAL A 7 5.48 2.58 39.11
N LEU A 8 4.72 3.63 39.45
CA LEU A 8 3.89 4.34 38.49
C LEU A 8 4.74 5.07 37.44
N ALA A 9 5.84 5.68 37.86
CA ALA A 9 6.77 6.37 36.96
C ALA A 9 7.43 5.39 35.97
N ILE A 10 7.88 4.23 36.45
CA ILE A 10 8.48 3.19 35.61
C ILE A 10 7.45 2.63 34.61
N SER A 11 6.23 2.37 35.07
CA SER A 11 5.15 1.86 34.21
C SER A 11 4.81 2.84 33.09
N LEU A 12 4.65 4.13 33.41
CA LEU A 12 4.39 5.18 32.42
C LEU A 12 5.53 5.31 31.40
N TYR A 13 6.77 5.22 31.85
CA TYR A 13 7.93 5.29 30.96
C TYR A 13 7.97 4.14 29.94
N LEU A 14 7.76 2.90 30.41
CA LEU A 14 7.72 1.73 29.55
C LEU A 14 6.54 1.78 28.58
N CYS A 15 5.36 2.17 29.08
CA CYS A 15 4.15 2.30 28.27
C CYS A 15 4.33 3.36 27.19
N SER A 16 4.89 4.53 27.54
CA SER A 16 5.20 5.60 26.57
C SER A 16 6.20 5.15 25.51
N SER A 17 7.26 4.43 25.89
CA SER A 17 8.26 3.91 24.94
C SER A 17 7.64 2.93 23.93
N ILE A 18 6.81 2.01 24.41
CA ILE A 18 6.11 1.04 23.55
C ILE A 18 5.14 1.78 22.62
N CYS A 19 4.35 2.72 23.15
CA CYS A 19 3.44 3.54 22.35
C CYS A 19 4.18 4.31 21.25
N LEU A 20 5.34 4.91 21.54
CA LEU A 20 6.14 5.63 20.55
C LEU A 20 6.62 4.73 19.42
N VAL A 21 7.10 3.52 19.75
CA VAL A 21 7.51 2.54 18.72
C VAL A 21 6.31 2.12 17.87
N PHE A 22 5.15 1.84 18.48
CA PHE A 22 3.94 1.49 17.74
C PHE A 22 3.45 2.63 16.84
N VAL A 23 3.44 3.86 17.35
CA VAL A 23 3.01 5.04 16.59
C VAL A 23 3.96 5.28 15.43
N LEU A 24 5.28 5.25 15.65
CA LEU A 24 6.28 5.34 14.58
C LEU A 24 6.07 4.25 13.53
N TRP A 25 5.97 2.99 13.96
CA TRP A 25 5.76 1.86 13.05
C TRP A 25 4.47 2.00 12.24
N MET A 26 3.39 2.45 12.86
CA MET A 26 2.13 2.74 12.18
C MET A 26 2.29 3.89 11.19
N PHE A 27 2.97 4.99 11.55
CA PHE A 27 3.22 6.10 10.61
C PHE A 27 4.09 5.67 9.42
N TYR A 28 5.12 4.85 9.63
CA TYR A 28 5.94 4.32 8.55
C TYR A 28 5.12 3.44 7.62
N ASN A 29 4.39 2.44 8.15
CA ASN A 29 3.57 1.56 7.33
C ASN A 29 2.39 2.28 6.66
N LEU A 30 1.79 3.26 7.32
CA LEU A 30 0.69 4.04 6.76
C LEU A 30 1.20 4.93 5.61
N ARG A 31 2.41 5.47 5.75
CA ARG A 31 3.04 6.30 4.71
C ARG A 31 3.49 5.46 3.51
N GLU A 32 3.97 4.24 3.73
CA GLU A 32 4.26 3.27 2.66
C GLU A 32 2.98 2.72 2.01
N GLY A 33 1.93 2.43 2.79
CA GLY A 33 0.61 2.03 2.29
C GLY A 33 -0.08 3.11 1.44
N GLY A 34 0.27 4.38 1.65
CA GLY A 34 -0.16 5.51 0.83
C GLY A 34 0.59 5.67 -0.50
N GLN A 35 1.82 5.14 -0.61
CA GLN A 35 2.61 5.18 -1.86
C GLN A 35 2.50 3.91 -2.72
N VAL A 36 2.07 2.78 -2.15
CA VAL A 36 1.96 1.51 -2.89
C VAL A 36 0.68 1.43 -3.76
N SER A 37 -0.28 2.33 -3.58
CA SER A 37 -1.66 2.12 -4.05
C SER A 37 -2.10 2.92 -5.28
N SER A 38 -1.21 3.67 -5.93
CA SER A 38 -1.59 4.49 -7.09
C SER A 38 -0.90 4.08 -8.39
N ASP A 39 0.41 3.80 -8.37
CA ASP A 39 1.15 3.45 -9.59
C ASP A 39 0.94 1.98 -10.03
N ASN A 40 0.69 1.07 -9.08
CA ASN A 40 0.47 -0.34 -9.42
C ASN A 40 -0.93 -0.61 -10.00
N LEU A 41 -1.93 0.22 -9.71
CA LEU A 41 -3.29 0.06 -10.24
C LEU A 41 -3.43 0.53 -11.69
N SER A 42 -2.61 1.49 -12.12
CA SER A 42 -2.51 1.92 -13.53
C SER A 42 -1.99 0.83 -14.47
N ASP A 43 -1.27 -0.15 -13.93
CA ASP A 43 -0.72 -1.28 -14.69
C ASP A 43 -1.63 -2.51 -14.69
N LEU A 44 -2.74 -2.53 -13.91
CA LEU A 44 -3.75 -3.57 -14.03
C LEU A 44 -4.72 -3.23 -15.18
N GLN A 45 -4.57 -3.94 -16.28
CA GLN A 45 -5.45 -3.85 -17.43
C GLN A 45 -6.40 -5.05 -17.45
N GLN A 46 -7.69 -4.78 -17.63
CA GLN A 46 -8.68 -5.81 -17.88
C GLN A 46 -8.96 -5.88 -19.39
N CYS A 47 -8.88 -7.07 -19.97
CA CYS A 47 -9.23 -7.25 -21.38
C CYS A 47 -10.75 -7.10 -21.58
N PRO A 48 -11.22 -6.26 -22.52
CA PRO A 48 -12.65 -6.07 -22.77
C PRO A 48 -13.33 -7.29 -23.41
N TYR A 49 -12.55 -8.21 -23.99
CA TYR A 49 -13.09 -9.37 -24.71
C TYR A 49 -13.23 -10.61 -23.83
N CYS A 50 -12.20 -10.93 -23.05
CA CYS A 50 -12.16 -12.14 -22.24
C CYS A 50 -12.23 -11.87 -20.73
N THR A 51 -12.40 -10.61 -20.34
CA THR A 51 -12.47 -10.11 -18.94
C THR A 51 -11.29 -10.49 -18.05
N TYR A 52 -10.24 -11.08 -18.62
CA TYR A 52 -9.01 -11.45 -17.94
C TYR A 52 -8.25 -10.21 -17.50
N VAL A 53 -7.89 -10.18 -16.21
CA VAL A 53 -7.11 -9.11 -15.58
C VAL A 53 -5.65 -9.51 -15.62
N PHE A 54 -4.81 -8.66 -16.19
CA PHE A 54 -3.38 -8.89 -16.29
C PHE A 54 -2.59 -7.62 -16.01
N PHE A 55 -1.37 -7.80 -15.54
CA PHE A 55 -0.45 -6.70 -15.25
C PHE A 55 0.35 -6.36 -16.50
N HIS A 56 0.37 -5.08 -16.89
CA HIS A 56 1.12 -4.60 -18.05
C HIS A 56 2.01 -3.42 -17.67
N GLY A 57 3.22 -3.72 -17.19
CA GLY A 57 4.22 -2.70 -16.81
C GLY A 57 5.05 -2.15 -17.98
N ASN A 58 4.59 -2.28 -19.24
CA ASN A 58 5.35 -1.84 -20.41
C ASN A 58 4.67 -0.65 -21.10
N LYS A 59 5.44 0.42 -21.35
CA LYS A 59 4.98 1.69 -21.95
C LYS A 59 4.84 1.60 -23.48
N ASN A 60 4.47 0.44 -24.00
CA ASN A 60 4.30 0.25 -25.43
C ASN A 60 2.84 0.55 -25.80
N ASP A 61 2.63 1.27 -26.91
CA ASP A 61 1.31 1.79 -27.33
C ASP A 61 0.27 0.69 -27.67
N VAL A 62 0.68 -0.57 -27.77
CA VAL A 62 -0.17 -1.69 -28.16
C VAL A 62 -0.17 -2.78 -27.09
N LEU A 63 -1.30 -2.92 -26.40
CA LEU A 63 -1.54 -3.95 -25.39
C LEU A 63 -2.08 -5.22 -26.07
N MET A 64 -1.54 -6.38 -25.73
CA MET A 64 -2.02 -7.68 -26.21
C MET A 64 -2.39 -8.55 -25.01
N CYS A 65 -3.61 -9.10 -25.00
CA CYS A 65 -4.04 -9.96 -23.91
C CYS A 65 -3.36 -11.34 -24.00
N PRO A 66 -2.79 -11.89 -22.91
CA PRO A 66 -2.13 -13.20 -22.95
C PRO A 66 -3.10 -14.37 -23.15
N GLN A 67 -4.38 -14.20 -22.78
CA GLN A 67 -5.36 -15.29 -22.83
C GLN A 67 -6.04 -15.39 -24.20
N CYS A 68 -6.58 -14.28 -24.71
CA CYS A 68 -7.31 -14.27 -25.99
C CYS A 68 -6.49 -13.72 -27.16
N GLN A 69 -5.27 -13.24 -26.90
CA GLN A 69 -4.38 -12.67 -27.92
C GLN A 69 -4.97 -11.48 -28.70
N CYS A 70 -6.07 -10.89 -28.20
CA CYS A 70 -6.67 -9.70 -28.77
C CYS A 70 -5.82 -8.47 -28.45
N TYR A 71 -5.74 -7.56 -29.41
CA TYR A 71 -5.14 -6.25 -29.23
C TYR A 71 -6.14 -5.30 -28.55
N ILE A 72 -5.66 -4.59 -27.53
CA ILE A 72 -6.40 -3.58 -26.80
C ILE A 72 -5.85 -2.23 -27.27
N ASP A 73 -6.58 -1.56 -28.17
CA ASP A 73 -6.22 -0.21 -28.63
C ASP A 73 -6.65 0.80 -27.56
N LYS A 74 -5.67 1.46 -26.92
CA LYS A 74 -5.91 2.49 -25.90
C LYS A 74 -6.20 3.83 -26.57
N ARG A 75 -7.26 3.89 -27.40
CA ARG A 75 -7.69 5.12 -28.08
C ARG A 75 -8.96 5.68 -27.45
N ARG A 76 -8.90 6.07 -26.17
CA ARG A 76 -9.68 7.19 -25.60
C ARG A 76 -9.17 7.59 -24.22
#